data_AF-A0A8V0YSI0-F1
#
_entry.id   AF-A0A8V0YSI0-F1
#
_cell.length_a   1.000
_cell.length_b   1.000
_cell.length_c   1.000
_cell.angle_alpha   90.00
_cell.angle_beta   90.00
_cell.angle_gamma   90.00
#
_symmetry.space_group_name_H-M   'P 1'
#
loop_
_entity.id
_entity.type
_entity.pdbx_description
1 polymer ?
#
loop_
_entity_poly.entity_id
_entity_poly.type
_entity_poly.pdbx_seq_one_letter_code
_entity_poly.pdbx_strand_id
1 'polypeptide(L)'
;MFFANVDATTVKENRFNPPIIARYIRINPTHYSIRTTLRMELIGCDLNSCSMPLGMESKGIPDQRISASSYSSNIFSSWSPSQARLNLQGRTNAWRPETNSPSEWLQVDFEATKKVTAIITQGAKAVFTHMFVKEFAVSSSQDGVHWSRVLHNGKEKIFRANRDYTSTVLNSLEPPLFARYVRIHPRHWHNHIALRIEFLGCDTQQEY
;
A
#
# COMPACT_ATOMS: atom_id res chain seq x y z
N MET A 1 -1.78 -31.05 17.15
CA MET A 1 -3.18 -30.66 17.44
C MET A 1 -3.14 -29.22 17.95
N PHE A 2 -4.01 -28.34 17.44
CA PHE A 2 -4.02 -26.91 17.83
C PHE A 2 -5.24 -26.61 18.68
N PHE A 3 -5.07 -25.75 19.69
CA PHE A 3 -6.18 -25.26 20.50
C PHE A 3 -6.78 -24.02 19.85
N ALA A 4 -8.11 -23.99 19.74
CA ALA A 4 -8.87 -22.88 19.18
C ALA A 4 -9.52 -22.03 20.29
N ASN A 5 -10.29 -21.02 19.89
CA ASN A 5 -11.12 -20.21 20.77
C ASN A 5 -12.26 -21.02 21.41
N VAL A 6 -12.72 -20.56 22.57
CA VAL A 6 -13.85 -21.16 23.32
C VAL A 6 -15.11 -20.28 23.31
N ASP A 7 -14.99 -19.06 22.81
CA ASP A 7 -16.05 -18.06 22.72
C ASP A 7 -16.06 -17.39 21.32
N ALA A 8 -17.01 -16.48 21.08
CA ALA A 8 -17.21 -15.87 19.77
C ALA A 8 -16.26 -14.70 19.42
N THR A 9 -15.49 -14.17 20.39
CA THR A 9 -14.78 -12.89 20.23
C THR A 9 -13.28 -13.00 20.45
N THR A 10 -12.82 -13.92 21.30
CA THR A 10 -11.42 -14.12 21.62
C THR A 10 -10.68 -14.66 20.41
N VAL A 11 -9.69 -13.91 19.95
CA VAL A 11 -8.79 -14.34 18.88
C VAL A 11 -7.75 -15.29 19.46
N LYS A 12 -7.66 -16.50 18.90
CA LYS A 12 -6.64 -17.49 19.27
C LYS A 12 -5.53 -17.55 18.22
N GLU A 13 -4.35 -17.07 18.60
CA GLU A 13 -3.15 -17.15 17.75
C GLU A 13 -2.49 -18.53 17.87
N ASN A 14 -2.18 -19.16 16.73
CA ASN A 14 -1.46 -20.42 16.64
C ASN A 14 -0.23 -20.23 15.76
N ARG A 15 0.97 -20.40 16.34
CA ARG A 15 2.24 -20.25 15.62
C ARG A 15 2.73 -21.59 15.11
N PHE A 16 3.18 -21.60 13.86
CA PHE A 16 3.80 -22.77 13.24
C PHE A 16 5.32 -22.66 13.37
N ASN A 17 5.89 -23.48 14.25
CA ASN A 17 7.33 -23.68 14.33
C ASN A 17 7.62 -25.19 14.28
N PRO A 18 8.13 -25.71 13.15
CA PRO A 18 8.64 -24.99 11.97
C PRO A 18 7.53 -24.37 11.10
N PRO A 19 7.85 -23.37 10.23
CA PRO A 19 6.87 -22.73 9.35
C PRO A 19 6.33 -23.69 8.27
N ILE A 20 5.10 -23.45 7.81
CA ILE A 20 4.47 -24.24 6.75
C ILE A 20 4.76 -23.61 5.39
N ILE A 21 5.32 -24.39 4.47
CA ILE A 21 5.50 -24.01 3.06
C ILE A 21 4.44 -24.72 2.23
N ALA A 22 3.41 -24.00 1.78
CA ALA A 22 2.34 -24.55 0.96
C ALA A 22 1.62 -23.48 0.14
N ARG A 23 1.05 -23.90 -1.00
CA ARG A 23 0.09 -23.08 -1.77
C ARG A 23 -1.36 -23.27 -1.30
N TYR A 24 -1.66 -24.43 -0.73
CA TYR A 24 -3.00 -24.80 -0.27
C TYR A 24 -2.93 -25.24 1.18
N ILE A 25 -3.71 -24.57 2.04
CA ILE A 25 -3.85 -24.91 3.45
C ILE A 25 -5.30 -25.35 3.69
N ARG A 26 -5.48 -26.50 4.36
CA ARG A 26 -6.79 -27.00 4.79
C ARG A 26 -6.85 -27.00 6.31
N ILE A 27 -7.97 -26.56 6.86
CA ILE A 27 -8.25 -26.63 8.29
C ILE A 27 -9.39 -27.61 8.49
N ASN A 28 -9.15 -28.61 9.35
CA ASN A 28 -10.11 -29.66 9.69
C ASN A 28 -10.49 -29.51 11.16
N PRO A 29 -11.62 -28.87 11.49
CA PRO A 29 -12.09 -28.75 12.87
C PRO A 29 -12.43 -30.12 13.44
N THR A 30 -11.88 -30.44 14.61
CA THR A 30 -12.10 -31.73 15.29
C THR A 30 -13.09 -31.63 16.44
N HIS A 31 -13.15 -30.48 17.10
CA HIS A 31 -14.05 -30.19 18.21
C HIS A 31 -14.67 -28.80 17.98
N TYR A 32 -15.95 -28.64 18.31
CA TYR A 32 -16.70 -27.40 18.08
C TYR A 32 -17.81 -27.23 19.13
N SER A 33 -18.26 -25.99 19.33
CA SER A 33 -19.42 -25.68 20.15
C SER A 33 -20.65 -25.47 19.26
N ILE A 34 -21.64 -26.36 19.36
CA ILE A 34 -22.91 -26.37 18.60
C ILE A 34 -22.73 -26.58 17.08
N ARG A 35 -22.00 -25.68 16.40
CA ARG A 35 -21.70 -25.75 14.96
C ARG A 35 -20.26 -25.37 14.69
N THR A 36 -19.68 -25.98 13.67
CA THR A 36 -18.36 -25.58 13.16
C THR A 36 -18.46 -24.20 12.50
N THR A 37 -17.77 -23.21 13.04
CA THR A 37 -17.72 -21.85 12.50
C THR A 37 -16.33 -21.27 12.75
N LEU A 38 -15.77 -20.58 11.76
CA LEU A 38 -14.42 -20.03 11.83
C LEU A 38 -14.36 -18.67 11.13
N ARG A 39 -13.72 -17.70 11.80
CA ARG A 39 -13.16 -16.50 11.17
C ARG A 39 -11.66 -16.56 11.40
N MET A 40 -10.88 -16.40 10.35
CA MET A 40 -9.43 -16.55 10.44
C MET A 40 -8.71 -15.62 9.46
N GLU A 41 -7.44 -15.42 9.76
CA GLU A 41 -6.46 -14.79 8.88
C GLU A 41 -5.18 -15.65 8.93
N LEU A 42 -4.58 -15.92 7.77
CA LEU A 42 -3.30 -16.62 7.68
C LEU A 42 -2.21 -15.57 7.49
N ILE A 43 -1.26 -15.54 8.43
CA ILE A 43 -0.13 -14.64 8.38
C ILE A 43 1.10 -15.45 7.95
N GLY A 44 1.75 -14.99 6.89
CA GLY A 44 2.96 -15.61 6.35
C GLY A 44 3.71 -14.64 5.44
N CYS A 45 4.86 -15.10 4.96
CA CYS A 45 5.66 -14.39 3.97
C CYS A 45 5.74 -15.22 2.68
N ASP A 46 6.01 -14.56 1.56
CA ASP A 46 6.36 -15.25 0.33
C ASP A 46 7.71 -15.98 0.47
N LEU A 47 7.97 -16.95 -0.41
CA LEU A 47 9.19 -17.76 -0.37
C LEU A 47 10.48 -16.92 -0.39
N ASN A 48 10.45 -15.74 -1.00
CA ASN A 48 11.58 -14.83 -1.08
C ASN A 48 11.54 -13.72 -0.02
N SER A 49 10.53 -13.70 0.85
CA SER A 49 10.30 -12.66 1.86
C SER A 49 10.30 -11.23 1.29
N CYS A 50 9.77 -11.04 0.08
CA CYS A 50 9.77 -9.78 -0.66
C CYS A 50 8.40 -9.06 -0.70
N SER A 51 7.55 -9.35 0.28
CA SER A 51 6.23 -8.71 0.45
C SER A 51 6.16 -7.85 1.71
N MET A 52 7.31 -7.39 2.22
CA MET A 52 7.39 -6.59 3.45
C MET A 52 7.20 -5.09 3.16
N PRO A 53 6.63 -4.31 4.09
CA PRO A 53 6.50 -2.86 3.92
C PRO A 53 7.87 -2.18 3.85
N LEU A 54 8.05 -1.29 2.87
CA LEU A 54 9.31 -0.58 2.62
C LEU A 54 9.47 0.67 3.51
N GLY A 55 8.44 1.03 4.27
CA GLY A 55 8.58 1.96 5.39
C GLY A 55 7.86 3.29 5.24
N MET A 56 6.78 3.36 4.45
CA MET A 56 5.92 4.53 4.45
C MET A 56 5.18 4.67 5.79
N GLU A 57 4.47 3.64 6.24
CA GLU A 57 3.69 3.66 7.49
C GLU A 57 4.59 3.76 8.72
N SER A 58 5.68 2.97 8.74
CA SER A 58 6.61 2.90 9.87
C SER A 58 7.53 4.13 10.00
N LYS A 59 7.47 5.07 9.05
CA LYS A 59 8.38 6.21 8.92
C LYS A 59 9.85 5.82 8.70
N GLY A 60 10.11 4.60 8.23
CA GLY A 60 11.43 4.19 7.77
C GLY A 60 11.93 4.98 6.56
N ILE A 61 11.01 5.36 5.66
CA ILE A 61 11.27 6.35 4.61
C ILE A 61 11.08 7.74 5.22
N PRO A 62 12.10 8.62 5.26
CA PRO A 62 12.00 9.94 5.88
C PRO A 62 11.17 10.92 5.02
N ASP A 63 10.59 11.94 5.65
CA ASP A 63 9.66 12.88 5.01
C ASP A 63 10.26 13.60 3.78
N GLN A 64 11.57 13.88 3.80
CA GLN A 64 12.29 14.57 2.73
C GLN A 64 12.37 13.73 1.45
N ARG A 65 12.13 12.42 1.54
CA ARG A 65 12.13 11.48 0.42
C ARG A 65 10.77 11.34 -0.24
N ILE A 66 9.76 12.03 0.28
CA ILE A 66 8.40 12.02 -0.24
C ILE A 66 8.12 13.41 -0.81
N SER A 67 7.98 13.49 -2.13
CA SER A 67 7.71 14.74 -2.86
C SER A 67 6.50 14.58 -3.77
N ALA A 68 5.98 15.66 -4.33
CA ALA A 68 4.85 15.62 -5.24
C ALA A 68 4.91 16.76 -6.25
N SER A 69 4.04 16.72 -7.25
CA SER A 69 3.82 17.82 -8.21
C SER A 69 3.41 19.12 -7.53
N SER A 70 2.48 19.02 -6.59
CA SER A 70 1.94 20.13 -5.82
C SER A 70 1.37 19.62 -4.50
N TYR A 71 1.01 20.51 -3.59
CA TYR A 71 0.22 20.14 -2.42
C TYR A 71 -0.69 21.27 -1.97
N SER A 72 -1.89 20.90 -1.53
CA SER A 72 -2.85 21.86 -0.99
C SER A 72 -2.43 22.27 0.43
N SER A 73 -2.19 23.57 0.61
CA SER A 73 -1.95 24.15 1.93
C SER A 73 -2.75 25.44 2.11
N ASN A 74 -3.26 25.63 3.33
CA ASN A 74 -3.92 26.84 3.78
C ASN A 74 -3.63 27.04 5.28
N ILE A 75 -4.12 28.15 5.84
CA ILE A 75 -3.84 28.54 7.25
C ILE A 75 -4.23 27.45 8.26
N PHE A 76 -5.23 26.61 7.95
CA PHE A 76 -5.79 25.63 8.89
C PHE A 76 -5.43 24.18 8.58
N SER A 77 -4.88 23.88 7.41
CA SER A 77 -4.61 22.53 6.93
C SER A 77 -3.50 22.53 5.87
N SER A 78 -2.51 21.66 6.06
CA SER A 78 -1.48 21.36 5.07
C SER A 78 -1.53 19.87 4.74
N TRP A 79 -1.72 19.54 3.46
CA TRP A 79 -1.81 18.18 2.93
C TRP A 79 -0.52 17.79 2.20
N SER A 80 0.60 17.96 2.90
CA SER A 80 1.94 17.78 2.32
C SER A 80 2.19 16.34 1.86
N PRO A 81 3.12 16.13 0.91
CA PRO A 81 3.46 14.78 0.42
C PRO A 81 3.89 13.82 1.54
N SER A 82 4.60 14.32 2.56
CA SER A 82 5.03 13.57 3.73
C SER A 82 3.89 12.92 4.54
N GLN A 83 2.65 13.41 4.39
CA GLN A 83 1.47 12.83 5.03
C GLN A 83 0.86 11.67 4.26
N ALA A 84 1.38 11.30 3.09
CA ALA A 84 0.88 10.21 2.26
C ALA A 84 1.18 8.80 2.81
N ARG A 85 1.27 8.63 4.13
CA ARG A 85 1.62 7.37 4.79
C ARG A 85 0.36 6.57 5.08
N LEU A 86 0.38 5.28 4.77
CA LEU A 86 -0.73 4.37 5.08
C LEU A 86 -1.12 4.47 6.57
N ASN A 87 -2.43 4.41 6.85
CA ASN A 87 -3.01 4.46 8.19
C ASN A 87 -2.65 5.70 9.04
N LEU A 88 -2.01 6.73 8.46
CA LEU A 88 -1.71 7.95 9.17
C LEU A 88 -3.01 8.57 9.72
N GLN A 89 -2.97 8.95 10.99
CA GLN A 89 -4.07 9.58 11.72
C GLN A 89 -3.80 11.07 11.91
N GLY A 90 -4.86 11.84 12.11
CA GLY A 90 -4.78 13.29 12.34
C GLY A 90 -5.79 14.06 11.50
N ARG A 91 -5.82 15.38 11.70
CA ARG A 91 -6.73 16.29 10.97
C ARG A 91 -6.34 16.41 9.50
N THR A 92 -5.04 16.49 9.22
CA THR A 92 -4.48 16.31 7.88
C THR A 92 -3.56 15.11 7.92
N ASN A 93 -3.90 14.11 7.11
CA ASN A 93 -3.33 12.78 7.24
C ASN A 93 -3.15 12.09 5.88
N ALA A 94 -3.09 12.86 4.80
CA ALA A 94 -2.90 12.35 3.44
C ALA A 94 -2.19 13.40 2.59
N TRP A 95 -1.68 13.00 1.45
CA TRP A 95 -1.31 13.97 0.41
C TRP A 95 -2.53 14.37 -0.40
N ARG A 96 -2.64 15.67 -0.70
CA ARG A 96 -3.56 16.21 -1.69
C ARG A 96 -2.82 17.21 -2.57
N PRO A 97 -2.93 17.13 -3.91
CA PRO A 97 -2.40 18.17 -4.79
C PRO A 97 -3.18 19.47 -4.60
N GLU A 98 -2.59 20.58 -5.04
CA GLU A 98 -3.21 21.90 -5.01
C GLU A 98 -4.47 21.94 -5.90
N THR A 99 -4.38 21.31 -7.08
CA THR A 99 -5.49 21.16 -8.02
C THR A 99 -5.75 19.68 -8.35
N ASN A 100 -6.99 19.35 -8.70
CA ASN A 100 -7.34 17.97 -9.07
C ASN A 100 -7.17 17.79 -10.57
N SER A 101 -5.99 17.33 -11.00
CA SER A 101 -5.67 17.09 -12.40
C SER A 101 -5.10 15.67 -12.62
N PRO A 102 -5.35 15.04 -13.78
CA PRO A 102 -4.70 13.78 -14.13
C PRO A 102 -3.18 13.90 -14.33
N SER A 103 -2.62 15.11 -14.34
CA SER A 103 -1.18 15.37 -14.44
C SER A 103 -0.44 15.33 -13.10
N GLU A 104 -1.16 15.29 -11.98
CA GLU A 104 -0.56 15.30 -10.64
C GLU A 104 0.18 13.98 -10.36
N TRP A 105 1.22 14.06 -9.53
CA TRP A 105 1.99 12.89 -9.13
C TRP A 105 2.48 13.00 -7.69
N LEU A 106 2.57 11.85 -7.01
CA LEU A 106 3.24 11.68 -5.72
C LEU A 106 4.47 10.79 -5.93
N GLN A 107 5.62 11.22 -5.46
CA GLN A 107 6.92 10.57 -5.64
C GLN A 107 7.49 10.10 -4.31
N VAL A 108 8.11 8.92 -4.33
CA VAL A 108 8.89 8.38 -3.22
C VAL A 108 10.28 7.98 -3.72
N ASP A 109 11.31 8.43 -3.01
CA ASP A 109 12.72 8.02 -3.15
C ASP A 109 13.06 6.98 -2.07
N PHE A 110 13.39 5.76 -2.48
CA PHE A 110 13.78 4.69 -1.56
C PHE A 110 15.25 4.74 -1.15
N GLU A 111 16.00 5.76 -1.60
CA GLU A 111 17.46 5.96 -1.43
C GLU A 111 18.35 4.95 -2.16
N ALA A 112 17.93 3.69 -2.21
CA ALA A 112 18.54 2.61 -2.95
C ALA A 112 17.51 1.95 -3.87
N THR A 113 17.98 1.28 -4.91
CA THR A 113 17.11 0.46 -5.76
C THR A 113 16.47 -0.64 -4.91
N LYS A 114 15.14 -0.71 -4.94
CA LYS A 114 14.34 -1.75 -4.27
C LYS A 114 13.60 -2.58 -5.30
N LYS A 115 13.27 -3.82 -4.94
CA LYS A 115 12.32 -4.65 -5.67
C LYS A 115 10.93 -4.40 -5.06
N VAL A 116 10.10 -3.65 -5.78
CA VAL A 116 8.72 -3.32 -5.39
C VAL A 116 7.76 -4.35 -5.99
N THR A 117 7.04 -5.04 -5.14
CA THR A 117 6.14 -6.16 -5.49
C THR A 117 4.68 -5.78 -5.43
N ALA A 118 4.29 -4.82 -4.58
CA ALA A 118 2.93 -4.32 -4.52
C ALA A 118 2.85 -2.90 -3.99
N ILE A 119 1.70 -2.26 -4.21
CA ILE A 119 1.37 -0.93 -3.70
C ILE A 119 0.04 -1.03 -2.96
N ILE A 120 0.00 -0.56 -1.72
CA ILE A 120 -1.23 -0.43 -0.94
C ILE A 120 -1.68 1.02 -1.02
N THR A 121 -2.94 1.27 -1.36
CA THR A 121 -3.53 2.61 -1.41
C THR A 121 -4.70 2.75 -0.44
N GLN A 122 -4.86 3.95 0.10
CA GLN A 122 -5.94 4.31 1.02
C GLN A 122 -6.35 5.76 0.77
N GLY A 123 -7.65 6.04 0.84
CA GLY A 123 -8.20 7.41 0.72
C GLY A 123 -8.05 8.22 2.01
N ALA A 124 -8.78 9.32 2.14
CA ALA A 124 -8.86 10.12 3.35
C ALA A 124 -10.22 10.84 3.48
N LYS A 125 -10.50 11.39 4.66
CA LYS A 125 -11.69 12.20 4.91
C LYS A 125 -11.27 13.53 5.51
N ALA A 126 -11.82 14.61 4.98
CA ALA A 126 -11.73 15.93 5.57
C ALA A 126 -13.12 16.36 6.00
N VAL A 127 -13.34 16.48 7.31
CA VAL A 127 -14.63 16.85 7.92
C VAL A 127 -15.75 15.90 7.49
N PHE A 128 -16.57 16.26 6.49
CA PHE A 128 -17.67 15.45 5.93
C PHE A 128 -17.41 14.96 4.50
N THR A 129 -16.28 15.35 3.89
CA THR A 129 -15.96 15.01 2.50
C THR A 129 -15.05 13.80 2.43
N HIS A 130 -15.56 12.72 1.82
CA HIS A 130 -14.78 11.52 1.52
C HIS A 130 -13.97 11.76 0.24
N MET A 131 -12.67 11.48 0.28
CA MET A 131 -11.76 11.75 -0.84
C MET A 131 -10.89 10.53 -1.06
N PHE A 132 -10.84 10.01 -2.28
CA PHE A 132 -10.03 8.84 -2.60
C PHE A 132 -9.78 8.72 -4.09
N VAL A 133 -8.65 8.12 -4.43
CA VAL A 133 -8.32 7.77 -5.81
C VAL A 133 -8.95 6.42 -6.14
N LYS A 134 -9.66 6.36 -7.27
CA LYS A 134 -10.30 5.16 -7.82
C LYS A 134 -9.40 4.43 -8.79
N GLU A 135 -8.62 5.17 -9.57
CA GLU A 135 -7.70 4.62 -10.57
C GLU A 135 -6.41 5.44 -10.62
N PHE A 136 -5.28 4.75 -10.77
CA PHE A 136 -3.97 5.38 -10.88
C PHE A 136 -3.06 4.62 -11.86
N ALA A 137 -2.08 5.33 -12.39
CA ALA A 137 -0.96 4.77 -13.13
C ALA A 137 0.33 4.91 -12.31
N VAL A 138 1.36 4.15 -12.67
CA VAL A 138 2.65 4.14 -11.98
C VAL A 138 3.75 4.41 -12.98
N SER A 139 4.74 5.22 -12.57
CA SER A 139 6.02 5.31 -13.26
C SER A 139 7.17 5.08 -12.29
N SER A 140 8.28 4.60 -12.81
CA SER A 140 9.49 4.32 -12.03
C SER A 140 10.70 4.98 -12.66
N SER A 141 11.73 5.22 -11.85
CA SER A 141 12.99 5.81 -12.28
C SER A 141 14.15 5.34 -11.38
N GLN A 142 15.38 5.36 -11.92
CA GLN A 142 16.61 5.12 -11.16
C GLN A 142 17.30 6.43 -10.75
N ASP A 143 17.09 7.51 -11.50
CA ASP A 143 17.81 8.78 -11.37
C ASP A 143 16.90 9.96 -10.97
N GLY A 144 15.59 9.76 -10.94
CA GLY A 144 14.59 10.80 -10.67
C GLY A 144 14.31 11.74 -11.84
N VAL A 145 15.01 11.59 -12.96
CA VAL A 145 14.92 12.47 -14.15
C VAL A 145 14.24 11.74 -15.30
N HIS A 146 14.67 10.52 -15.61
CA HIS A 146 14.10 9.70 -16.68
C HIS A 146 13.09 8.73 -16.10
N TRP A 147 11.85 8.80 -16.61
CA TRP A 147 10.72 8.05 -16.06
C TRP A 147 10.18 7.03 -17.05
N SER A 148 10.10 5.78 -16.63
CA SER A 148 9.46 4.69 -17.37
C SER A 148 8.10 4.38 -16.78
N ARG A 149 7.05 4.42 -17.60
CA ARG A 149 5.69 4.06 -17.19
C ARG A 149 5.54 2.55 -17.10
N VAL A 150 4.76 2.08 -16.13
CA VAL A 150 4.39 0.67 -16.03
C VAL A 150 3.36 0.35 -17.11
N LEU A 151 3.69 -0.62 -17.97
CA LEU A 151 2.85 -1.00 -19.09
C LEU A 151 2.23 -2.39 -18.89
N HIS A 152 1.07 -2.60 -19.48
CA HIS A 152 0.43 -3.91 -19.66
C HIS A 152 -0.02 -4.02 -21.12
N ASN A 153 0.47 -5.03 -21.83
CA ASN A 153 0.21 -5.24 -23.27
C ASN A 153 0.50 -3.99 -24.12
N GLY A 154 1.63 -3.31 -23.85
CA GLY A 154 2.08 -2.13 -24.59
C GLY A 154 1.33 -0.83 -24.28
N LYS A 155 0.34 -0.85 -23.38
CA LYS A 155 -0.42 0.34 -22.95
C LYS A 155 -0.13 0.66 -21.48
N GLU A 156 -0.34 1.91 -21.06
CA GLU A 156 -0.21 2.30 -19.65
C GLU A 156 -1.12 1.43 -18.78
N LYS A 157 -0.53 0.78 -17.76
CA LYS A 157 -1.27 -0.06 -16.83
C LYS A 157 -2.04 0.82 -15.86
N ILE A 158 -3.36 0.70 -15.89
CA ILE A 158 -4.27 1.37 -14.95
C ILE A 158 -4.61 0.42 -13.82
N PHE A 159 -4.29 0.82 -12.60
CA PHE A 159 -4.59 0.08 -11.37
C PHE A 159 -5.90 0.57 -10.78
N ARG A 160 -6.74 -0.38 -10.35
CA ARG A 160 -7.97 -0.07 -9.60
C ARG A 160 -7.61 0.07 -8.12
N ALA A 161 -7.86 1.25 -7.57
CA ALA A 161 -7.59 1.60 -6.19
C ALA A 161 -8.88 1.52 -5.35
N ASN A 162 -9.21 2.59 -4.65
CA ASN A 162 -10.16 2.58 -3.55
C ASN A 162 -11.61 2.79 -4.02
N ARG A 163 -12.54 2.20 -3.27
CA ARG A 163 -13.99 2.41 -3.43
C ARG A 163 -14.59 3.27 -2.31
N ASP A 164 -13.81 3.52 -1.26
CA ASP A 164 -14.14 4.34 -0.11
C ASP A 164 -12.87 5.03 0.42
N TYR A 165 -12.98 5.76 1.53
CA TYR A 165 -11.88 6.55 2.10
C TYR A 165 -11.09 5.83 3.22
N THR A 166 -11.55 4.67 3.70
CA THR A 166 -11.02 3.99 4.89
C THR A 166 -10.32 2.69 4.57
N SER A 167 -10.89 1.87 3.69
CA SER A 167 -10.35 0.57 3.31
C SER A 167 -9.05 0.73 2.54
N THR A 168 -8.12 -0.19 2.80
CA THR A 168 -6.86 -0.30 2.09
C THR A 168 -7.03 -1.25 0.89
N VAL A 169 -6.43 -0.91 -0.25
CA VAL A 169 -6.46 -1.76 -1.44
C VAL A 169 -5.03 -2.09 -1.86
N LEU A 170 -4.72 -3.39 -1.91
CA LEU A 170 -3.42 -3.90 -2.38
C LEU A 170 -3.46 -4.14 -3.89
N ASN A 171 -2.48 -3.61 -4.59
CA ASN A 171 -2.28 -3.78 -6.02
C ASN A 171 -0.93 -4.45 -6.28
N SER A 172 -0.95 -5.71 -6.71
CA SER A 172 0.26 -6.45 -7.07
C SER A 172 0.87 -5.93 -8.38
N LEU A 173 2.19 -5.81 -8.38
CA LEU A 173 2.99 -5.43 -9.54
C LEU A 173 3.53 -6.70 -10.19
N GLU A 174 2.89 -7.08 -11.29
CA GLU A 174 3.31 -8.17 -12.15
C GLU A 174 3.63 -7.62 -13.55
N PRO A 175 4.90 -7.65 -13.98
CA PRO A 175 6.10 -8.05 -13.21
C PRO A 175 6.46 -7.04 -12.08
N PRO A 176 7.28 -7.44 -11.09
CA PRO A 176 7.74 -6.53 -10.04
C PRO A 176 8.60 -5.42 -10.61
N LEU A 177 8.61 -4.25 -9.95
CA LEU A 177 9.40 -3.10 -10.36
C LEU A 177 10.72 -3.07 -9.63
N PHE A 178 11.81 -2.84 -10.35
CA PHE A 178 13.12 -2.57 -9.76
C PHE A 178 13.37 -1.07 -9.91
N ALA A 179 13.29 -0.33 -8.83
CA ALA A 179 13.32 1.13 -8.88
C ALA A 179 13.84 1.74 -7.58
N ARG A 180 14.57 2.85 -7.71
CA ARG A 180 14.86 3.74 -6.58
C ARG A 180 13.74 4.77 -6.37
N TYR A 181 13.17 5.27 -7.46
CA TYR A 181 12.10 6.26 -7.43
C TYR A 181 10.82 5.69 -8.01
N VAL A 182 9.69 5.92 -7.33
CA VAL A 182 8.36 5.57 -7.83
C VAL A 182 7.46 6.78 -7.77
N ARG A 183 6.66 6.97 -8.82
CA ARG A 183 5.60 7.97 -8.92
C ARG A 183 4.24 7.31 -9.11
N ILE A 184 3.28 7.78 -8.31
CA ILE A 184 1.86 7.46 -8.42
C ILE A 184 1.17 8.60 -9.15
N HIS A 185 0.44 8.30 -10.21
CA HIS A 185 -0.30 9.26 -11.04
C HIS A 185 -1.81 8.99 -10.92
N PRO A 186 -2.57 9.79 -10.15
CA PRO A 186 -4.02 9.66 -10.08
C PRO A 186 -4.64 9.89 -11.47
N ARG A 187 -5.55 8.98 -11.89
CA ARG A 187 -6.26 9.07 -13.17
C ARG A 187 -7.76 9.30 -12.97
N HIS A 188 -8.33 8.68 -11.95
CA HIS A 188 -9.73 8.86 -11.58
C HIS A 188 -9.90 8.88 -10.07
N TRP A 189 -10.79 9.72 -9.55
CA TRP A 189 -10.97 9.94 -8.10
C TRP A 189 -12.43 10.25 -7.73
N HIS A 190 -12.72 10.23 -6.44
CA HIS A 190 -13.99 10.66 -5.86
C HIS A 190 -13.80 11.95 -5.07
N ASN A 191 -14.57 12.99 -5.41
CA ASN A 191 -14.49 14.37 -4.89
C ASN A 191 -13.12 15.04 -5.12
N HIS A 192 -12.09 14.60 -4.42
CA HIS A 192 -10.72 15.10 -4.57
C HIS A 192 -9.70 13.96 -4.57
N ILE A 193 -8.55 14.22 -5.17
CA ILE A 193 -7.36 13.40 -5.02
C ILE A 193 -6.92 13.50 -3.56
N ALA A 194 -6.92 12.36 -2.88
CA ALA A 194 -6.29 12.18 -1.58
C ALA A 194 -5.69 10.78 -1.53
N LEU A 195 -4.43 10.68 -1.14
CA LEU A 195 -3.70 9.42 -1.07
C LEU A 195 -2.94 9.27 0.24
N ARG A 196 -3.07 8.07 0.80
CA ARG A 196 -2.16 7.43 1.73
C ARG A 196 -1.69 6.13 1.08
N ILE A 197 -0.40 5.84 1.15
CA ILE A 197 0.19 4.69 0.46
C ILE A 197 1.21 3.96 1.32
N GLU A 198 1.43 2.69 0.99
CA GLU A 198 2.57 1.88 1.42
C GLU A 198 3.07 1.07 0.22
N PHE A 199 4.38 0.84 0.17
CA PHE A 199 5.00 -0.01 -0.83
C PHE A 199 5.44 -1.31 -0.19
N LEU A 200 5.15 -2.44 -0.84
CA LEU A 200 5.66 -3.75 -0.44
C LEU A 200 6.82 -4.14 -1.34
N GLY A 201 7.83 -4.76 -0.76
CA GLY A 201 9.03 -5.15 -1.50
C GLY A 201 10.13 -5.72 -0.62
N CYS A 202 11.35 -5.68 -1.16
CA CYS A 202 12.58 -6.01 -0.46
C CYS A 202 13.78 -5.30 -1.09
N ASP A 203 14.92 -5.40 -0.41
CA ASP A 203 16.21 -4.99 -0.95
C ASP A 203 16.61 -5.88 -2.12
N THR A 204 17.13 -5.26 -3.18
CA THR A 204 17.87 -6.01 -4.20
C THR A 204 19.27 -6.29 -3.66
N GLN A 205 19.74 -7.53 -3.74
CA GLN A 205 21.18 -7.78 -3.58
C GLN A 205 21.90 -6.90 -4.62
N GLN A 206 22.71 -5.97 -4.14
CA GLN A 206 23.51 -5.08 -4.98
C GLN A 206 24.48 -5.97 -5.76
N GLU A 207 24.28 -6.11 -7.07
CA GLU A 207 25.38 -6.53 -7.94
C GLU A 207 26.38 -5.36 -7.95
N TYR A 208 27.49 -5.55 -7.24
CA TYR A 208 28.69 -4.70 -7.30
C TYR A 208 29.49 -5.01 -8.56
#